data_AF-A0A1H3HIR5-F1
#
_entry.id   AF-A0A1H3HIR5-F1
#
_cell.length_a   1.000
_cell.length_b   1.000
_cell.length_c   1.000
_cell.angle_alpha   90.00
_cell.angle_beta   90.00
_cell.angle_gamma   90.00
#
_symmetry.space_group_name_H-M   'P 1'
#
loop_
_entity.id
_entity.type
_entity.pdbx_description
1 polymer ?
#
loop_
_entity_poly.entity_id
_entity_poly.type
_entity_poly.pdbx_seq_one_letter_code
_entity_poly.pdbx_strand_id
1 'polypeptide(L)'
;MTREELINGLNLVLDQDDQLSTVVYAVMKNTNEVKQLNIVNEEISFIQNQFINSIIQSIINVEEQTIITVSEADDRANTVFEYDLDLPESLDYLNTELDDNIPTFSFEDDDLGNIQSLIIEIGTEQNQLIIFKQLSVVEVFGRGGYMLWKSNEQFERFEDKVLRLTPKFNAVKVNNTFIFTELKTLEHSHGFHDVIIREANQSITLIDDLNLLSTTEGIASMLSNVTFARKVLKIKNSPVIRNQVPNDVIINFTKTHPALARKMKYNDDSSRIILETKISKELFIKMLDDAYLTSELTNQFYESKAKDEVEVEEDNNGE
;
A
#
# COMPACT_ATOMS: atom_id res chain seq x y z
N MET A 1 -4.72 11.53 2.76
CA MET A 1 -3.96 12.63 3.40
C MET A 1 -3.02 13.28 2.38
N THR A 2 -2.62 14.53 2.61
CA THR A 2 -1.58 15.20 1.82
C THR A 2 -0.18 14.83 2.30
N ARG A 3 0.84 15.11 1.49
CA ARG A 3 2.24 14.92 1.88
C ARG A 3 2.63 15.77 3.09
N GLU A 4 2.14 17.00 3.13
CA GLU A 4 2.39 17.93 4.23
C GLU A 4 1.77 17.41 5.54
N GLU A 5 0.54 16.90 5.49
CA GLU A 5 -0.12 16.28 6.64
C GLU A 5 0.66 15.08 7.17
N LEU A 6 1.20 14.23 6.28
CA LEU A 6 2.03 13.10 6.67
C LEU A 6 3.31 13.57 7.38
N ILE A 7 4.05 14.51 6.78
CA ILE A 7 5.31 15.01 7.35
C ILE A 7 5.04 15.68 8.70
N ASN A 8 3.99 16.50 8.80
CA ASN A 8 3.61 17.15 10.04
C ASN A 8 3.25 16.13 11.13
N GLY A 9 2.49 15.08 10.77
CA GLY A 9 2.16 14.00 11.71
C GLY A 9 3.39 13.24 12.21
N LEU A 10 4.36 12.97 11.34
CA LEU A 10 5.62 12.34 11.74
C LEU A 10 6.44 13.25 12.65
N ASN A 11 6.64 14.51 12.27
CA ASN A 11 7.43 15.47 13.04
C ASN A 11 6.84 15.76 14.43
N LEU A 12 5.52 15.69 14.58
CA LEU A 12 4.85 15.83 15.88
C LEU A 12 5.40 14.85 16.94
N VAL A 13 5.79 13.65 16.50
CA VAL A 13 6.46 12.65 17.33
C VAL A 13 7.97 12.87 17.31
N LEU A 14 8.59 12.96 16.12
CA LEU A 14 10.05 12.94 15.98
C LEU A 14 10.76 14.14 16.63
N ASP A 15 10.10 15.29 16.73
CA ASP A 15 10.66 16.51 17.34
C ASP A 15 10.66 16.49 18.88
N GLN A 16 10.13 15.43 19.51
CA GLN A 16 10.14 15.29 20.98
C GLN A 16 11.49 14.83 21.57
N ASP A 17 12.46 14.50 20.70
CA ASP A 17 13.87 14.21 21.02
C ASP A 17 14.05 13.31 22.26
N ASP A 18 14.67 13.82 23.33
CA ASP A 18 14.97 13.09 24.57
C ASP A 18 13.74 12.54 25.33
N GLN A 19 12.51 12.95 24.97
CA GLN A 19 11.28 12.46 25.62
C GLN A 19 10.73 11.18 25.01
N LEU A 20 11.28 10.75 23.88
CA LEU A 20 10.81 9.59 23.15
C LEU A 20 11.20 8.29 23.85
N SER A 21 10.22 7.40 23.98
CA SER A 21 10.41 6.02 24.39
C SER A 21 10.24 5.09 23.20
N THR A 22 10.85 3.90 23.25
CA THR A 22 10.72 2.88 22.19
C THR A 22 10.47 1.50 22.80
N VAL A 23 9.48 0.80 22.25
CA VAL A 23 9.20 -0.60 22.58
C VAL A 23 9.19 -1.42 21.29
N VAL A 24 9.81 -2.60 21.33
CA VAL A 24 9.92 -3.50 20.18
C VAL A 24 9.14 -4.77 20.47
N TYR A 25 8.27 -5.13 19.55
CA TYR A 25 7.48 -6.36 19.60
C TYR A 25 7.82 -7.25 18.41
N ALA A 26 7.85 -8.56 18.64
CA ALA A 26 7.95 -9.59 17.63
C ALA A 26 6.56 -10.13 17.29
N VAL A 27 6.32 -10.33 16.00
CA VAL A 27 5.15 -11.06 15.51
C VAL A 27 5.59 -12.48 15.16
N MET A 28 4.92 -13.48 15.74
CA MET A 28 5.23 -14.89 15.56
C MET A 28 4.58 -15.45 14.30
N LYS A 29 5.32 -16.27 13.56
CA LYS A 29 4.81 -16.99 12.37
C LYS A 29 3.62 -17.88 12.74
N ASN A 30 2.70 -18.04 11.80
CA ASN A 30 1.51 -18.91 11.84
C ASN A 30 0.43 -18.50 12.87
N THR A 31 0.81 -18.00 14.04
CA THR A 31 -0.14 -17.55 15.07
C THR A 31 -0.46 -16.07 14.97
N ASN A 32 0.42 -15.27 14.34
CA ASN A 32 0.37 -13.80 14.36
C ASN A 32 0.37 -13.21 15.78
N GLU A 33 0.78 -14.00 16.77
CA GLU A 33 0.89 -13.56 18.17
C GLU A 33 1.96 -12.48 18.29
N VAL A 34 1.62 -11.39 18.97
CA VAL A 34 2.53 -10.29 19.25
C VAL A 34 3.16 -10.51 20.62
N LYS A 35 4.49 -10.42 20.71
CA LYS A 35 5.25 -10.57 21.94
C LYS A 35 6.26 -9.45 22.12
N GLN A 36 6.35 -8.85 23.29
CA GLN A 36 7.33 -7.80 23.58
C GLN A 36 8.75 -8.39 23.68
N LEU A 37 9.72 -7.74 23.03
CA LEU A 37 11.13 -8.09 23.16
C LEU A 37 11.73 -7.35 24.37
N ASN A 38 12.29 -8.12 25.31
CA ASN A 38 13.01 -7.55 26.45
C ASN A 38 14.44 -7.17 26.04
N ILE A 39 14.60 -5.95 25.51
CA ILE A 39 15.87 -5.39 25.06
C ILE A 39 16.38 -4.43 26.13
N VAL A 40 17.68 -4.50 26.43
CA VAL A 40 18.30 -3.61 27.41
C VAL A 40 18.26 -2.15 26.95
N ASN A 41 18.04 -1.22 27.89
CA ASN A 41 17.78 0.19 27.60
C ASN A 41 18.87 0.86 26.73
N GLU A 42 20.14 0.51 26.92
CA GLU A 42 21.26 1.06 26.13
C GLU A 42 21.13 0.75 24.63
N GLU A 43 20.61 -0.43 24.29
CA GLU A 43 20.41 -0.87 22.91
C GLU A 43 19.10 -0.31 22.31
N ILE A 44 18.09 -0.06 23.15
CA ILE A 44 16.83 0.57 22.71
C ILE A 44 17.09 1.95 22.09
N SER A 45 17.94 2.77 22.71
CA SER A 45 18.29 4.09 22.16
C SER A 45 18.95 4.00 20.78
N PHE A 46 19.73 2.96 20.51
CA PHE A 46 20.31 2.73 19.19
C PHE A 46 19.24 2.36 18.16
N ILE A 47 18.31 1.46 18.53
CA ILE A 47 17.20 1.03 17.68
C ILE A 47 16.30 2.22 17.33
N GLN A 48 15.93 3.02 18.32
CA GLN A 48 15.15 4.23 18.15
C GLN A 48 15.78 5.17 17.12
N ASN A 49 17.04 5.54 17.33
CA ASN A 49 17.77 6.42 16.43
C ASN A 49 17.88 5.84 15.01
N GLN A 50 18.11 4.53 14.89
CA GLN A 50 18.17 3.87 13.58
C GLN A 50 16.87 4.03 12.79
N PHE A 51 15.72 3.83 13.43
CA PHE A 51 14.42 3.87 12.77
C PHE A 51 13.90 5.29 12.54
N ILE A 52 14.16 6.23 13.45
CA ILE A 52 13.93 7.67 13.22
C ILE A 52 14.69 8.13 11.98
N ASN A 53 15.99 7.83 11.91
CA ASN A 53 16.80 8.14 10.73
C ASN A 53 16.25 7.47 9.46
N SER A 54 15.77 6.24 9.55
CA SER A 54 15.16 5.57 8.39
C SER A 54 13.90 6.28 7.90
N ILE A 55 13.02 6.74 8.80
CA ILE A 55 11.82 7.52 8.42
C ILE A 55 12.24 8.82 7.75
N ILE A 56 13.19 9.54 8.34
CA ILE A 56 13.70 10.80 7.79
C ILE A 56 14.21 10.61 6.36
N GLN A 57 15.02 9.57 6.12
CA GLN A 57 15.64 9.32 4.82
C GLN A 57 14.68 8.74 3.77
N SER A 58 13.66 7.98 4.18
CA SER A 58 12.77 7.27 3.25
C SER A 58 11.44 7.99 3.00
N ILE A 59 11.06 8.94 3.85
CA ILE A 59 9.78 9.66 3.75
C ILE A 59 9.98 11.18 3.79
N ILE A 60 10.65 11.73 4.81
CA ILE A 60 10.67 13.19 5.02
C ILE A 60 11.56 13.91 4.01
N ASN A 61 12.81 13.46 3.86
CA ASN A 61 13.82 14.11 3.02
C ASN A 61 13.80 13.66 1.55
N VAL A 62 12.75 12.95 1.13
CA VAL A 62 12.63 12.50 -0.26
C VAL A 62 11.94 13.58 -1.09
N GLU A 63 12.73 14.27 -1.90
CA GLU A 63 12.23 15.29 -2.83
C GLU A 63 11.22 14.69 -3.82
N GLU A 64 10.17 15.46 -4.13
CA GLU A 64 9.13 15.08 -5.09
C GLU A 64 8.44 13.72 -4.82
N GLN A 65 8.54 13.19 -3.59
CA GLN A 65 7.86 11.95 -3.23
C GLN A 65 6.36 12.18 -3.17
N THR A 66 5.58 11.39 -3.92
CA THR A 66 4.12 11.49 -3.88
C THR A 66 3.53 10.57 -2.82
N ILE A 67 2.31 10.88 -2.39
CA ILE A 67 1.48 10.01 -1.56
C ILE A 67 0.21 9.69 -2.34
N ILE A 68 -0.10 8.40 -2.48
CA ILE A 68 -1.33 7.93 -3.13
C ILE A 68 -1.98 6.85 -2.30
N THR A 69 -3.29 6.73 -2.38
CA THR A 69 -4.00 5.64 -1.70
C THR A 69 -3.70 4.30 -2.38
N VAL A 70 -3.77 3.20 -1.64
CA VAL A 70 -3.57 1.85 -2.18
C VAL A 70 -4.62 1.52 -3.24
N SER A 71 -5.87 1.97 -3.05
CA SER A 71 -6.95 1.74 -4.02
C SER A 71 -6.75 2.47 -5.35
N GLU A 72 -6.04 3.61 -5.34
CA GLU A 72 -5.73 4.41 -6.54
C GLU A 72 -4.34 4.12 -7.12
N ALA A 73 -3.53 3.31 -6.43
CA ALA A 73 -2.11 3.12 -6.71
C ALA A 73 -1.81 2.73 -8.16
N ASP A 74 -1.00 3.52 -8.85
CA ASP A 74 -0.49 3.27 -10.21
C ASP A 74 1.00 2.88 -10.22
N ASP A 75 1.61 2.84 -11.41
CA ASP A 75 3.00 2.39 -11.61
C ASP A 75 4.03 3.52 -11.43
N ARG A 76 3.67 4.65 -10.82
CA ARG A 76 4.60 5.77 -10.60
C ARG A 76 5.73 5.40 -9.62
N ALA A 77 6.89 5.99 -9.85
CA ALA A 77 8.04 5.85 -8.96
C ALA A 77 7.96 6.86 -7.80
N ASN A 78 8.90 6.76 -6.86
CA ASN A 78 9.07 7.74 -5.78
C ASN A 78 7.77 8.05 -5.01
N THR A 79 7.11 7.01 -4.52
CA THR A 79 5.77 7.15 -3.94
C THR A 79 5.61 6.27 -2.72
N VAL A 80 4.95 6.81 -1.70
CA VAL A 80 4.47 6.07 -0.54
C VAL A 80 2.95 5.89 -0.62
N PHE A 81 2.45 4.83 0.01
CA PHE A 81 1.09 4.37 -0.19
C PHE A 81 0.28 4.49 1.09
N GLU A 82 -0.71 5.38 1.10
CA GLU A 82 -1.70 5.48 2.16
C GLU A 82 -2.66 4.29 2.09
N TYR A 83 -2.74 3.52 3.18
CA TYR A 83 -3.62 2.36 3.22
C TYR A 83 -5.06 2.76 3.48
N ASP A 84 -5.94 2.49 2.51
CA ASP A 84 -7.36 2.90 2.51
C ASP A 84 -8.32 1.72 2.29
N LEU A 85 -7.83 0.50 2.42
CA LEU A 85 -8.61 -0.74 2.25
C LEU A 85 -8.77 -1.46 3.60
N ASP A 86 -9.60 -2.49 3.62
CA ASP A 86 -9.60 -3.44 4.74
C ASP A 86 -8.29 -4.22 4.78
N LEU A 87 -7.68 -4.34 5.97
CA LEU A 87 -6.50 -5.18 6.14
C LEU A 87 -6.84 -6.65 5.84
N PRO A 88 -5.95 -7.39 5.15
CA PRO A 88 -6.10 -8.83 5.03
C PRO A 88 -5.84 -9.49 6.38
N GLU A 89 -6.43 -10.67 6.62
CA GLU A 89 -6.27 -11.41 7.90
C GLU A 89 -4.81 -11.63 8.30
N SER A 90 -3.91 -11.76 7.31
CA SER A 90 -2.48 -11.94 7.56
C SER A 90 -1.77 -10.69 8.11
N LEU A 91 -2.42 -9.53 8.11
CA LEU A 91 -1.94 -8.26 8.65
C LEU A 91 -2.81 -7.75 9.80
N ASP A 92 -3.79 -8.51 10.27
CA ASP A 92 -4.69 -8.09 11.37
C ASP A 92 -3.94 -7.73 12.66
N TYR A 93 -2.79 -8.36 12.89
CA TYR A 93 -1.93 -8.04 14.04
C TYR A 93 -1.44 -6.59 14.05
N LEU A 94 -1.49 -5.87 12.93
CA LEU A 94 -1.17 -4.44 12.88
C LEU A 94 -2.17 -3.58 13.67
N ASN A 95 -3.36 -4.12 13.96
CA ASN A 95 -4.37 -3.47 14.80
C ASN A 95 -4.28 -3.90 16.28
N THR A 96 -3.28 -4.68 16.66
CA THR A 96 -3.10 -5.09 18.06
C THR A 96 -2.90 -3.86 18.95
N GLU A 97 -3.66 -3.78 20.05
CA GLU A 97 -3.44 -2.77 21.08
C GLU A 97 -2.12 -3.09 21.80
N LEU A 98 -1.17 -2.16 21.73
CA LEU A 98 0.15 -2.31 22.33
C LEU A 98 0.10 -1.80 23.77
N ASP A 99 -0.14 -2.71 24.70
CA ASP A 99 -0.29 -2.40 26.12
C ASP A 99 0.56 -3.33 27.01
N ASP A 100 0.49 -3.10 28.32
CA ASP A 100 1.21 -3.90 29.32
C ASP A 100 0.72 -5.37 29.43
N ASN A 101 -0.35 -5.75 28.71
CA ASN A 101 -0.85 -7.13 28.70
C ASN A 101 -0.18 -7.99 27.63
N ILE A 102 0.61 -7.39 26.73
CA ILE A 102 1.34 -8.14 25.72
C ILE A 102 2.38 -9.06 26.40
N PRO A 103 2.37 -10.37 26.11
CA PRO A 103 3.34 -11.29 26.70
C PRO A 103 4.75 -10.98 26.24
N THR A 104 5.73 -11.16 27.12
CA THR A 104 7.15 -11.05 26.75
C THR A 104 7.61 -12.29 25.98
N PHE A 105 8.46 -12.09 24.97
CA PHE A 105 9.14 -13.16 24.26
C PHE A 105 10.04 -13.96 25.21
N SER A 106 9.86 -15.28 25.26
CA SER A 106 10.60 -16.20 26.12
C SER A 106 11.66 -16.95 25.33
N PHE A 107 12.94 -16.86 25.68
CA PHE A 107 13.98 -17.68 25.03
C PHE A 107 13.88 -19.18 25.38
N GLU A 108 13.04 -19.56 26.35
CA GLU A 108 12.76 -20.95 26.70
C GLU A 108 11.64 -21.55 25.83
N ASP A 109 10.60 -20.76 25.54
CA ASP A 109 9.39 -21.23 24.86
C ASP A 109 9.29 -20.77 23.40
N ASP A 110 9.97 -19.67 23.05
CA ASP A 110 9.94 -19.04 21.74
C ASP A 110 11.25 -19.19 20.97
N ASP A 111 11.14 -19.11 19.65
CA ASP A 111 12.26 -19.23 18.74
C ASP A 111 12.38 -17.97 17.88
N LEU A 112 13.56 -17.33 17.87
CA LEU A 112 13.88 -16.22 16.95
C LEU A 112 13.65 -16.63 15.49
N GLY A 113 13.85 -17.91 15.18
CA GLY A 113 13.55 -18.57 13.91
C GLY A 113 12.07 -18.49 13.50
N ASN A 114 11.18 -18.24 14.45
CA ASN A 114 9.74 -18.13 14.25
C ASN A 114 9.23 -16.69 14.23
N ILE A 115 10.09 -15.67 14.37
CA ILE A 115 9.68 -14.28 14.17
C ILE A 115 9.51 -14.02 12.67
N GLN A 116 8.37 -13.45 12.27
CA GLN A 116 8.08 -13.02 10.90
C GLN A 116 8.25 -11.52 10.68
N SER A 117 7.96 -10.72 11.69
CA SER A 117 7.95 -9.26 11.58
C SER A 117 8.16 -8.64 12.95
N LEU A 118 8.50 -7.37 12.95
CA LEU A 118 8.63 -6.54 14.12
C LEU A 118 7.64 -5.38 14.03
N ILE A 119 7.11 -5.02 15.19
CA ILE A 119 6.36 -3.79 15.43
C ILE A 119 7.24 -2.97 16.36
N ILE A 120 7.57 -1.74 15.97
CA ILE A 120 8.41 -0.84 16.75
C ILE A 120 7.58 0.40 17.05
N GLU A 121 7.20 0.57 18.30
CA GLU A 121 6.45 1.70 18.80
C GLU A 121 7.44 2.77 19.27
N ILE A 122 7.34 3.99 18.75
CA ILE A 122 8.18 5.13 19.13
C ILE A 122 7.27 6.29 19.47
N GLY A 123 7.43 6.88 20.65
CA GLY A 123 6.61 8.02 21.03
C GLY A 123 6.64 8.40 22.50
N THR A 124 5.74 9.32 22.83
CA THR A 124 5.37 9.71 24.19
C THR A 124 4.02 9.08 24.56
N GLU A 125 3.48 9.37 25.74
CA GLU A 125 2.12 8.96 26.12
C GLU A 125 1.03 9.57 25.22
N GLN A 126 1.29 10.72 24.60
CA GLN A 126 0.29 11.45 23.81
C GLN A 126 0.42 11.20 22.31
N ASN A 127 1.65 11.10 21.81
CA ASN A 127 1.92 11.00 20.37
C ASN A 127 2.88 9.85 20.11
N GLN A 128 2.40 8.89 19.31
CA GLN A 128 3.13 7.68 18.98
C GLN A 128 3.04 7.41 17.49
N LEU A 129 4.11 6.82 16.96
CA LEU A 129 4.12 6.17 15.66
C LEU A 129 4.46 4.70 15.83
N ILE A 130 3.94 3.87 14.93
CA ILE A 130 4.18 2.43 14.93
C ILE A 130 4.83 2.04 13.61
N ILE A 131 6.04 1.52 13.66
CA ILE A 131 6.76 1.05 12.48
C ILE A 131 6.53 -0.45 12.34
N PHE A 132 6.13 -0.84 11.14
CA PHE A 132 6.03 -2.23 10.74
C PHE A 132 7.23 -2.62 9.89
N LYS A 133 7.90 -3.69 10.32
CA LYS A 133 9.06 -4.25 9.63
C LYS A 133 8.91 -5.75 9.45
N GLN A 134 8.76 -6.18 8.21
CA GLN A 134 8.86 -7.58 7.85
C GLN A 134 10.32 -8.03 7.89
N LEU A 135 10.60 -9.17 8.53
CA LEU A 135 11.95 -9.72 8.61
C LEU A 135 12.29 -10.53 7.36
N SER A 136 13.43 -10.18 6.76
CA SER A 136 14.04 -10.95 5.69
C SER A 136 14.84 -12.15 6.24
N VAL A 137 15.19 -13.10 5.36
CA VAL A 137 15.96 -14.29 5.75
C VAL A 137 17.32 -13.93 6.37
N VAL A 138 17.92 -12.81 5.97
CA VAL A 138 19.24 -12.36 6.47
C VAL A 138 19.17 -11.66 7.82
N GLU A 139 17.98 -11.42 8.36
CA GLU A 139 17.77 -10.74 9.64
C GLU A 139 17.61 -11.72 10.80
N VAL A 140 17.42 -13.00 10.50
CA VAL A 140 17.46 -14.06 11.52
C VAL A 140 18.55 -15.06 11.13
N PHE A 141 19.74 -14.86 11.70
CA PHE A 141 20.85 -15.79 11.56
C PHE A 141 20.63 -17.04 12.42
N GLY A 142 21.30 -18.13 12.08
CA GLY A 142 21.11 -19.41 12.77
C GLY A 142 20.08 -20.33 12.11
N ARG A 143 19.39 -19.89 11.04
CA ARG A 143 18.42 -20.71 10.29
C ARG A 143 19.12 -21.69 9.35
N GLY A 144 19.51 -22.86 9.87
CA GLY A 144 20.05 -23.97 9.08
C GLY A 144 21.49 -23.77 8.59
N GLY A 145 22.09 -24.84 8.07
CA GLY A 145 23.48 -24.86 7.62
C GLY A 145 24.51 -25.11 8.74
N TYR A 146 25.79 -25.16 8.37
CA TYR A 146 26.92 -25.32 9.29
C TYR A 146 27.65 -23.99 9.43
N MET A 147 27.38 -23.28 10.53
CA MET A 147 27.98 -21.96 10.81
C MET A 147 29.14 -22.12 11.78
N LEU A 148 30.17 -21.32 11.55
CA LEU A 148 31.33 -21.22 12.42
C LEU A 148 31.47 -19.78 12.90
N TRP A 149 31.76 -19.61 14.20
CA TRP A 149 32.08 -18.32 14.80
C TRP A 149 33.46 -18.37 15.47
N LYS A 150 34.07 -17.20 15.67
CA LYS A 150 35.39 -17.09 16.30
C LYS A 150 35.31 -17.45 17.78
N SER A 151 36.09 -18.44 18.19
CA SER A 151 36.43 -18.74 19.58
C SER A 151 37.95 -18.64 19.73
N ASN A 152 38.44 -17.56 20.32
CA ASN A 152 39.87 -17.22 20.39
C ASN A 152 40.55 -17.22 19.00
N GLU A 153 41.45 -18.17 18.74
CA GLU A 153 42.15 -18.35 17.46
C GLU A 153 41.55 -19.47 16.60
N GLN A 154 40.45 -20.09 17.04
CA GLN A 154 39.79 -21.20 16.36
C GLN A 154 38.38 -20.81 15.90
N PHE A 155 37.88 -21.56 14.93
CA PHE A 155 36.48 -21.50 14.53
C PHE A 155 35.71 -22.62 15.25
N GLU A 156 34.69 -22.25 16.00
CA GLU A 156 33.76 -23.18 16.65
C GLU A 156 32.39 -23.11 16.01
N ARG A 157 31.60 -24.18 16.14
CA ARG A 157 30.25 -24.23 15.58
C ARG A 157 29.35 -23.21 16.28
N PHE A 158 28.65 -22.41 15.49
CA PHE A 158 27.61 -21.50 15.99
C PHE A 158 26.25 -22.22 15.91
N GLU A 159 25.66 -22.50 17.05
CA GLU A 159 24.36 -23.21 17.16
C GLU A 159 23.20 -22.29 17.57
N ASP A 160 23.51 -21.07 18.00
CA ASP A 160 22.51 -20.08 18.40
C ASP A 160 21.86 -19.36 17.21
N LYS A 161 20.90 -18.50 17.52
CA LYS A 161 20.23 -17.62 16.55
C LYS A 161 20.43 -16.17 16.95
N VAL A 162 20.53 -15.30 15.95
CA VAL A 162 20.70 -13.86 16.16
C VAL A 162 19.62 -13.13 15.38
N LEU A 163 18.94 -12.22 16.07
CA LEU A 163 18.07 -11.22 15.45
C LEU A 163 18.91 -10.00 15.07
N ARG A 164 19.02 -9.73 13.78
CA ARG A 164 19.67 -8.53 13.24
C ARG A 164 18.61 -7.53 12.81
N LEU A 165 18.73 -6.30 13.29
CA LEU A 165 17.85 -5.20 12.91
C LEU A 165 18.51 -4.35 11.81
N THR A 166 17.93 -4.36 10.61
CA THR A 166 18.31 -3.41 9.55
C THR A 166 17.35 -2.22 9.52
N PRO A 167 17.79 -1.04 9.02
CA PRO A 167 16.97 0.18 9.06
C PRO A 167 15.74 0.10 8.15
N LYS A 168 15.75 -0.72 7.08
CA LYS A 168 14.63 -0.80 6.15
C LYS A 168 13.36 -1.28 6.86
N PHE A 169 12.27 -0.56 6.67
CA PHE A 169 10.93 -0.91 7.16
C PHE A 169 9.91 -0.91 6.02
N ASN A 170 8.73 -1.47 6.29
CA ASN A 170 7.70 -1.71 5.28
C ASN A 170 6.54 -0.72 5.38
N ALA A 171 6.17 -0.33 6.59
CA ALA A 171 5.16 0.71 6.80
C ALA A 171 5.39 1.47 8.10
N VAL A 172 4.78 2.64 8.20
CA VAL A 172 4.64 3.41 9.45
C VAL A 172 3.17 3.77 9.63
N LYS A 173 2.65 3.59 10.85
CA LYS A 173 1.34 4.08 11.28
C LYS A 173 1.53 5.42 11.97
N VAL A 174 0.84 6.44 11.47
CA VAL A 174 0.82 7.80 12.04
C VAL A 174 -0.58 8.35 11.89
N ASN A 175 -1.09 9.04 12.92
CA ASN A 175 -2.48 9.55 12.94
C ASN A 175 -3.55 8.48 12.61
N ASN A 176 -3.33 7.26 13.12
CA ASN A 176 -4.17 6.09 12.87
C ASN A 176 -4.23 5.57 11.41
N THR A 177 -3.34 6.05 10.53
CA THR A 177 -3.27 5.63 9.13
C THR A 177 -1.94 4.95 8.84
N PHE A 178 -1.96 3.83 8.10
CA PHE A 178 -0.75 3.15 7.66
C PHE A 178 -0.23 3.74 6.35
N ILE A 179 1.06 4.01 6.31
CA ILE A 179 1.80 4.46 5.14
C ILE A 179 2.82 3.40 4.78
N PHE A 180 2.62 2.72 3.66
CA PHE A 180 3.52 1.69 3.15
C PHE A 180 4.59 2.32 2.27
N THR A 181 5.84 1.87 2.43
CA THR A 181 6.98 2.36 1.63
C THR A 181 7.00 1.76 0.23
N GLU A 182 6.44 0.57 0.06
CA GLU A 182 6.38 -0.15 -1.22
C GLU A 182 5.10 -0.99 -1.30
N LEU A 183 4.35 -0.86 -2.39
CA LEU A 183 3.13 -1.63 -2.63
C LEU A 183 3.37 -3.14 -2.73
N LYS A 184 4.57 -3.55 -3.19
CA LYS A 184 4.94 -4.97 -3.27
C LYS A 184 4.85 -5.68 -1.91
N THR A 185 5.09 -4.97 -0.81
CA THR A 185 4.93 -5.55 0.53
C THR A 185 3.50 -6.04 0.73
N LEU A 186 2.51 -5.22 0.34
CA LEU A 186 1.10 -5.56 0.43
C LEU A 186 0.75 -6.68 -0.53
N GLU A 187 1.22 -6.61 -1.78
CA GLU A 187 0.95 -7.63 -2.81
C GLU A 187 1.47 -9.03 -2.45
N HIS A 188 2.56 -9.11 -1.67
CA HIS A 188 3.10 -10.37 -1.19
C HIS A 188 2.44 -10.86 0.11
N SER A 189 1.63 -10.04 0.78
CA SER A 189 0.90 -10.46 1.97
C SER A 189 -0.25 -11.41 1.61
N HIS A 190 -0.45 -12.43 2.45
CA HIS A 190 -1.49 -13.42 2.22
C HIS A 190 -2.88 -12.78 2.38
N GLY A 191 -3.81 -13.05 1.45
CA GLY A 191 -5.17 -12.49 1.48
C GLY A 191 -5.31 -11.08 0.88
N PHE A 192 -4.23 -10.37 0.54
CA PHE A 192 -4.34 -9.06 -0.12
C PHE A 192 -5.04 -9.14 -1.48
N HIS A 193 -4.81 -10.22 -2.23
CA HIS A 193 -5.52 -10.44 -3.48
C HIS A 193 -7.04 -10.53 -3.27
N ASP A 194 -7.49 -11.18 -2.20
CA ASP A 194 -8.90 -11.34 -1.88
C ASP A 194 -9.54 -10.01 -1.49
N VAL A 195 -8.81 -9.15 -0.76
CA VAL A 195 -9.21 -7.76 -0.48
C VAL A 195 -9.42 -6.99 -1.79
N ILE A 196 -8.44 -7.04 -2.71
CA ILE A 196 -8.55 -6.37 -4.01
C ILE A 196 -9.73 -6.90 -4.82
N ILE A 197 -9.98 -8.21 -4.84
CA ILE A 197 -11.15 -8.79 -5.52
C ILE A 197 -12.45 -8.31 -4.89
N ARG A 198 -12.55 -8.33 -3.56
CA ARG A 198 -13.75 -7.88 -2.84
C ARG A 198 -14.08 -6.43 -3.17
N GLU A 199 -13.09 -5.55 -3.11
CA GLU A 199 -13.22 -4.14 -3.43
C GLU A 199 -13.53 -3.91 -4.92
N ALA A 200 -12.93 -4.68 -5.83
CA ALA A 200 -13.25 -4.62 -7.25
C ALA A 200 -14.70 -5.06 -7.55
N ASN A 201 -15.25 -6.02 -6.81
CA ASN A 201 -16.67 -6.40 -6.95
C ASN A 201 -17.63 -5.27 -6.55
N GLN A 202 -17.28 -4.46 -5.55
CA GLN A 202 -18.06 -3.26 -5.23
C GLN A 202 -18.02 -2.27 -6.40
N SER A 203 -16.86 -2.10 -7.04
CA SER A 203 -16.72 -1.26 -8.23
C SER A 203 -17.52 -1.78 -9.44
N ILE A 204 -17.67 -3.11 -9.58
CA ILE A 204 -18.57 -3.70 -10.59
C ILE A 204 -20.02 -3.32 -10.33
N THR A 205 -20.45 -3.28 -9.07
CA THR A 205 -21.81 -2.87 -8.71
C THR A 205 -22.07 -1.43 -9.16
N LEU A 206 -21.10 -0.53 -8.95
CA LEU A 206 -21.18 0.85 -9.46
C LEU A 206 -21.32 0.90 -10.99
N ILE A 207 -20.56 0.08 -11.72
CA ILE A 207 -20.65 -0.01 -13.18
C ILE A 207 -22.02 -0.52 -13.65
N ASP A 208 -22.59 -1.48 -12.91
CA ASP A 208 -23.92 -2.03 -13.20
C ASP A 208 -25.01 -0.96 -13.04
N ASP A 209 -24.92 -0.17 -11.95
CA ASP A 209 -25.84 0.93 -11.64
C ASP A 209 -25.84 2.04 -12.68
N LEU A 210 -24.71 2.29 -13.37
CA LEU A 210 -24.65 3.23 -14.50
C LEU A 210 -25.54 2.80 -15.67
N ASN A 211 -25.89 1.51 -15.75
CA ASN A 211 -26.72 0.94 -16.80
C ASN A 211 -26.12 1.16 -18.22
N LEU A 212 -24.79 1.28 -18.30
CA LEU A 212 -24.02 1.55 -19.52
C LEU A 212 -23.72 0.27 -20.31
N LEU A 213 -23.68 -0.88 -19.63
CA LEU A 213 -23.39 -2.19 -20.21
C LEU A 213 -24.65 -3.04 -20.35
N SER A 214 -24.66 -3.94 -21.33
CA SER A 214 -25.71 -4.96 -21.43
C SER A 214 -25.58 -6.04 -20.33
N THR A 215 -24.36 -6.27 -19.85
CA THR A 215 -24.05 -7.17 -18.73
C THR A 215 -22.64 -6.88 -18.20
N THR A 216 -22.45 -7.04 -16.89
CA THR A 216 -21.18 -6.91 -16.17
C THR A 216 -20.49 -8.26 -15.92
N GLU A 217 -21.16 -9.40 -16.18
CA GLU A 217 -20.64 -10.76 -15.93
C GLU A 217 -19.27 -11.01 -16.56
N GLY A 218 -19.08 -10.48 -17.78
CA GLY A 218 -17.81 -10.59 -18.49
C GLY A 218 -16.65 -9.93 -17.75
N ILE A 219 -16.87 -8.81 -17.05
CA ILE A 219 -15.86 -8.13 -16.24
C ILE A 219 -15.61 -8.92 -14.95
N ALA A 220 -16.69 -9.36 -14.28
CA ALA A 220 -16.61 -10.16 -13.05
C ALA A 220 -15.78 -11.44 -13.25
N SER A 221 -15.97 -12.13 -14.38
CA SER A 221 -15.21 -13.35 -14.73
C SER A 221 -13.68 -13.14 -14.86
N MET A 222 -13.22 -11.89 -15.02
CA MET A 222 -11.80 -11.54 -15.18
C MET A 222 -11.13 -11.09 -13.87
N LEU A 223 -11.87 -10.95 -12.76
CA LEU A 223 -11.32 -10.45 -11.49
C LEU A 223 -10.29 -11.39 -10.83
N SER A 224 -10.24 -12.66 -11.22
CA SER A 224 -9.18 -13.58 -10.79
C SER A 224 -7.77 -13.14 -11.23
N ASN A 225 -7.68 -12.20 -12.18
CA ASN A 225 -6.44 -11.53 -12.51
C ASN A 225 -6.25 -10.28 -11.63
N VAL A 226 -5.31 -10.32 -10.68
CA VAL A 226 -5.00 -9.22 -9.75
C VAL A 226 -4.80 -7.88 -10.46
N THR A 227 -4.01 -7.87 -11.54
CA THR A 227 -3.71 -6.65 -12.31
C THR A 227 -4.96 -6.04 -12.93
N PHE A 228 -5.89 -6.88 -13.41
CA PHE A 228 -7.17 -6.42 -13.91
C PHE A 228 -8.09 -5.97 -12.78
N ALA A 229 -8.18 -6.73 -11.68
CA ALA A 229 -8.98 -6.37 -10.51
C ALA A 229 -8.56 -5.01 -9.92
N ARG A 230 -7.25 -4.72 -9.86
CA ARG A 230 -6.74 -3.39 -9.46
C ARG A 230 -7.24 -2.27 -10.37
N LYS A 231 -7.29 -2.48 -11.68
CA LYS A 231 -7.85 -1.48 -12.61
C LYS A 231 -9.34 -1.27 -12.41
N VAL A 232 -10.08 -2.34 -12.11
CA VAL A 232 -11.50 -2.26 -11.81
C VAL A 232 -11.74 -1.52 -10.49
N LEU A 233 -10.93 -1.79 -9.47
CA LEU A 233 -10.98 -1.11 -8.17
C LEU A 233 -10.87 0.41 -8.29
N LYS A 234 -9.95 0.91 -9.10
CA LYS A 234 -9.72 2.35 -9.30
C LYS A 234 -10.94 3.11 -9.81
N ILE A 235 -11.85 2.43 -10.53
CA ILE A 235 -13.01 3.07 -11.15
C ILE A 235 -13.88 3.77 -10.12
N LYS A 236 -13.95 3.27 -8.87
CA LYS A 236 -14.76 3.89 -7.81
C LYS A 236 -14.46 5.38 -7.61
N ASN A 237 -13.21 5.79 -7.85
CA ASN A 237 -12.75 7.17 -7.69
C ASN A 237 -12.50 7.88 -9.03
N SER A 238 -12.80 7.25 -10.17
CA SER A 238 -12.51 7.86 -11.47
C SER A 238 -13.31 9.16 -11.69
N PRO A 239 -12.71 10.20 -12.32
CA PRO A 239 -13.42 11.39 -12.76
C PRO A 239 -14.67 11.11 -13.60
N VAL A 240 -14.67 10.03 -14.40
CA VAL A 240 -15.85 9.65 -15.21
C VAL A 240 -17.06 9.35 -14.32
N ILE A 241 -16.82 8.68 -13.19
CA ILE A 241 -17.85 8.34 -12.21
C ILE A 241 -18.17 9.53 -11.31
N ARG A 242 -17.14 10.18 -10.74
CA ARG A 242 -17.31 11.32 -9.81
C ARG A 242 -18.06 12.48 -10.47
N ASN A 243 -17.74 12.79 -11.71
CA ASN A 243 -18.37 13.89 -12.47
C ASN A 243 -19.69 13.48 -13.13
N GLN A 244 -20.16 12.24 -12.93
CA GLN A 244 -21.41 11.72 -13.48
C GLN A 244 -21.52 11.95 -14.99
N VAL A 245 -20.47 11.58 -15.74
CA VAL A 245 -20.42 11.82 -17.19
C VAL A 245 -21.61 11.11 -17.86
N PRO A 246 -22.43 11.80 -18.68
CA PRO A 246 -23.61 11.21 -19.29
C PRO A 246 -23.29 9.99 -20.18
N ASN A 247 -24.13 8.96 -20.11
CA ASN A 247 -23.92 7.71 -20.86
C ASN A 247 -23.84 7.90 -22.38
N ASP A 248 -24.61 8.83 -22.95
CA ASP A 248 -24.57 9.14 -24.38
C ASP A 248 -23.21 9.75 -24.79
N VAL A 249 -22.62 10.58 -23.94
CA VAL A 249 -21.27 11.13 -24.12
C VAL A 249 -20.24 10.00 -24.09
N ILE A 250 -20.32 9.10 -23.11
CA ILE A 250 -19.42 7.94 -23.00
C ILE A 250 -19.53 7.04 -24.23
N ILE A 251 -20.75 6.69 -24.64
CA ILE A 251 -20.99 5.84 -25.83
C ILE A 251 -20.49 6.51 -27.11
N ASN A 252 -20.67 7.83 -27.25
CA ASN A 252 -20.14 8.54 -28.40
C ASN A 252 -18.60 8.53 -28.39
N PHE A 253 -17.97 8.70 -27.22
CA PHE A 253 -16.52 8.62 -27.07
C PHE A 253 -16.00 7.23 -27.50
N THR A 254 -16.64 6.13 -27.08
CA THR A 254 -16.22 4.77 -27.49
C THR A 254 -16.37 4.51 -28.99
N LYS A 255 -17.28 5.22 -29.67
CA LYS A 255 -17.48 5.12 -31.13
C LYS A 255 -16.46 5.93 -31.94
N THR A 256 -15.97 7.03 -31.38
CA THR A 256 -15.20 8.05 -32.10
C THR A 256 -13.72 8.04 -31.77
N HIS A 257 -13.33 7.71 -30.53
CA HIS A 257 -11.94 7.76 -30.10
C HIS A 257 -11.08 6.70 -30.84
N PRO A 258 -9.91 7.04 -31.42
CA PRO A 258 -9.13 6.12 -32.25
C PRO A 258 -8.72 4.80 -31.58
N ALA A 259 -8.48 4.82 -30.26
CA ALA A 259 -8.12 3.62 -29.50
C ALA A 259 -9.30 2.65 -29.27
N LEU A 260 -10.54 3.14 -29.36
CA LEU A 260 -11.76 2.42 -28.99
C LEU A 260 -12.67 2.12 -30.18
N ALA A 261 -12.61 2.96 -31.22
CA ALA A 261 -13.44 2.84 -32.41
C ALA A 261 -13.32 1.43 -33.01
N ARG A 262 -14.47 0.82 -33.31
CA ARG A 262 -14.59 -0.54 -33.86
C ARG A 262 -14.08 -1.66 -32.95
N LYS A 263 -13.81 -1.40 -31.66
CA LYS A 263 -13.41 -2.41 -30.67
C LYS A 263 -14.54 -2.86 -29.74
N MET A 264 -15.68 -2.20 -29.79
CA MET A 264 -16.86 -2.49 -28.96
C MET A 264 -18.09 -2.70 -29.82
N LYS A 265 -19.03 -3.52 -29.32
CA LYS A 265 -20.35 -3.70 -29.91
C LYS A 265 -21.38 -2.95 -29.08
N TYR A 266 -22.56 -2.76 -29.66
CA TYR A 266 -23.67 -2.05 -29.04
C TYR A 266 -24.95 -2.86 -29.22
N ASN A 267 -25.90 -2.70 -28.31
CA ASN A 267 -27.24 -3.26 -28.47
C ASN A 267 -28.01 -2.56 -29.61
N ASP A 268 -29.20 -3.08 -29.93
CA ASP A 268 -29.96 -2.67 -31.12
C ASP A 268 -30.30 -1.17 -31.15
N ASP A 269 -30.62 -0.57 -30.00
CA ASP A 269 -30.93 0.86 -29.88
C ASP A 269 -29.69 1.74 -29.61
N SER A 270 -28.49 1.14 -29.56
CA SER A 270 -27.23 1.81 -29.25
C SER A 270 -27.16 2.51 -27.90
N SER A 271 -28.05 2.18 -26.95
CA SER A 271 -28.06 2.75 -25.59
C SER A 271 -27.09 2.07 -24.63
N ARG A 272 -26.59 0.86 -24.97
CA ARG A 272 -25.69 0.08 -24.13
C ARG A 272 -24.53 -0.53 -24.91
N ILE A 273 -23.39 -0.67 -24.24
CA ILE A 273 -22.19 -1.32 -24.77
C ILE A 273 -22.26 -2.84 -24.49
N ILE A 274 -21.79 -3.63 -25.45
CA ILE A 274 -21.64 -5.09 -25.36
C ILE A 274 -20.15 -5.45 -25.41
N LEU A 275 -19.65 -6.08 -24.33
CA LEU A 275 -18.23 -6.42 -24.14
C LEU A 275 -17.95 -7.91 -24.37
N GLU A 276 -17.89 -8.35 -25.63
CA GLU A 276 -17.67 -9.78 -25.95
C GLU A 276 -16.24 -10.25 -25.70
N THR A 277 -15.24 -9.47 -26.12
CA THR A 277 -13.83 -9.91 -26.12
C THR A 277 -13.09 -9.46 -24.87
N LYS A 278 -12.00 -10.16 -24.53
CA LYS A 278 -11.08 -9.73 -23.46
C LYS A 278 -10.57 -8.29 -23.70
N ILE A 279 -10.18 -7.99 -24.94
CA ILE A 279 -9.68 -6.67 -25.33
C ILE A 279 -10.74 -5.59 -25.10
N SER A 280 -12.01 -5.83 -25.48
CA SER A 280 -13.08 -4.85 -25.27
C SER A 280 -13.32 -4.56 -23.78
N LYS A 281 -13.20 -5.56 -22.91
CA LYS A 281 -13.33 -5.39 -21.46
C LYS A 281 -12.18 -4.56 -20.89
N GLU A 282 -10.94 -4.85 -21.28
CA GLU A 282 -9.77 -4.07 -20.86
C GLU A 282 -9.84 -2.61 -21.32
N LEU A 283 -10.23 -2.37 -22.57
CA LEU A 283 -10.38 -1.02 -23.12
C LEU A 283 -11.52 -0.24 -22.43
N PHE A 284 -12.62 -0.91 -22.10
CA PHE A 284 -13.72 -0.30 -21.37
C PHE A 284 -13.30 0.14 -19.97
N ILE A 285 -12.62 -0.73 -19.21
CA ILE A 285 -12.11 -0.40 -17.88
C ILE A 285 -11.10 0.76 -17.95
N LYS A 286 -10.18 0.77 -18.94
CA LYS A 286 -9.26 1.90 -19.14
C LYS A 286 -9.98 3.22 -19.44
N MET A 287 -11.05 3.16 -20.22
CA MET A 287 -11.85 4.34 -20.55
C MET A 287 -12.59 4.86 -19.31
N LEU A 288 -13.18 3.96 -18.50
CA LEU A 288 -13.79 4.35 -17.24
C LEU A 288 -12.76 4.85 -16.22
N ASP A 289 -11.52 4.38 -16.23
CA ASP A 289 -10.40 4.90 -15.43
C ASP A 289 -9.83 6.22 -15.98
N ASP A 290 -10.46 6.77 -17.02
CA ASP A 290 -10.09 8.05 -17.65
C ASP A 290 -8.62 8.06 -18.15
N ALA A 291 -8.16 6.93 -18.70
CA ALA A 291 -6.78 6.77 -19.15
C ALA A 291 -6.48 7.45 -20.52
N TYR A 292 -7.49 7.95 -21.23
CA TYR A 292 -7.35 8.53 -22.56
C TYR A 292 -7.33 10.05 -22.50
N LEU A 293 -6.16 10.65 -22.78
CA LEU A 293 -5.97 12.10 -22.72
C LEU A 293 -5.80 12.67 -24.13
N THR A 294 -6.27 13.90 -24.33
CA THR A 294 -6.07 14.65 -25.58
C THR A 294 -5.28 15.92 -25.30
N SER A 295 -4.19 16.14 -26.04
CA SER A 295 -3.44 17.40 -25.96
C SER A 295 -4.21 18.52 -26.67
N GLU A 296 -4.55 19.59 -25.95
CA GLU A 296 -5.22 20.76 -26.54
C GLU A 296 -4.36 21.47 -27.59
N LEU A 297 -3.03 21.45 -27.43
CA LEU A 297 -2.10 22.12 -28.34
C LEU A 297 -1.92 21.39 -29.67
N THR A 298 -1.88 20.06 -29.63
CA THR A 298 -1.51 19.25 -30.80
C THR A 298 -2.67 18.41 -31.36
N ASN A 299 -3.77 18.32 -30.61
CA ASN A 299 -4.88 17.39 -30.86
C ASN A 299 -4.42 15.92 -30.95
N GLN A 300 -3.29 15.57 -30.35
CA GLN A 300 -2.81 14.19 -30.26
C GLN A 300 -3.46 13.45 -29.09
N PHE A 301 -3.68 12.16 -29.28
CA PHE A 301 -4.25 11.26 -28.30
C PHE A 301 -3.14 10.50 -27.56
N TYR A 302 -3.26 10.43 -26.24
CA TYR A 302 -2.32 9.72 -25.36
C TYR A 302 -3.07 8.72 -24.49
N GLU A 303 -2.35 7.68 -24.07
CA GLU A 303 -2.79 6.80 -23.01
C GLU A 303 -1.89 7.06 -21.80
N SER A 304 -2.49 7.48 -20.68
CA SER A 304 -1.77 7.74 -19.44
C SER A 304 -1.74 6.50 -18.54
N LYS A 305 -0.60 6.28 -17.89
CA LYS A 305 -0.45 5.26 -16.84
C LYS A 305 -0.57 5.83 -15.43
N ALA A 306 -0.17 7.09 -15.27
CA ALA A 306 -0.18 7.85 -14.04
C ALA A 306 -0.50 9.30 -14.42
N LYS A 307 -1.44 9.91 -13.71
CA LYS A 307 -1.92 11.26 -13.97
C LYS A 307 -2.14 11.97 -12.64
N ASP A 308 -1.93 13.26 -12.67
CA ASP A 308 -2.26 14.17 -11.58
C ASP A 308 -3.24 15.20 -12.13
N GLU A 309 -4.20 15.60 -11.31
CA GLU A 309 -5.10 16.69 -11.66
C GLU A 309 -4.33 18.01 -11.60
N VAL A 310 -4.58 18.89 -12.56
CA VAL A 310 -4.03 20.25 -12.53
C VAL A 310 -5.03 21.10 -11.77
N GLU A 311 -4.68 21.50 -10.55
CA GLU A 311 -5.45 22.47 -9.78
C GLU A 311 -5.31 23.85 -10.42
N VAL A 312 -6.44 24.55 -10.58
CA VAL A 312 -6.41 25.96 -10.96
C VAL A 312 -6.08 26.73 -9.68
N GLU A 313 -4.90 27.35 -9.62
CA GLU A 313 -4.59 28.28 -8.54
C GLU A 313 -5.64 29.41 -8.58
N GLU A 314 -6.55 29.43 -7.61
CA GLU A 314 -7.40 30.59 -7.40
C GLU A 314 -6.47 31.73 -6.97
N ASP A 315 -6.22 32.68 -7.88
CA ASP A 315 -5.57 33.95 -7.58
C ASP A 315 -6.34 34.61 -6.42
N ASN A 316 -5.86 34.42 -5.18
CA ASN A 316 -6.21 35.23 -4.02
C ASN A 316 -5.60 36.63 -4.19
N ASN A 317 -5.93 37.32 -5.28
CA ASN A 317 -5.78 38.76 -5.40
C ASN A 317 -7.06 39.41 -4.89
N GLY A 318 -7.28 39.29 -3.57
CA GLY A 318 -8.20 40.15 -2.84
C GLY A 318 -7.46 41.41 -2.40
N GLU A 319 -7.69 42.51 -3.12
CA GLU A 319 -7.51 43.88 -2.60
C GLU A 319 -8.48 44.16 -1.44
#